data_AF-A0A1M6X1U7-F1
#
_entry.id   AF-A0A1M6X1U7-F1
#
_cell.length_a   1.000
_cell.length_b   1.000
_cell.length_c   1.000
_cell.angle_alpha   90.00
_cell.angle_beta   90.00
_cell.angle_gamma   90.00
#
_symmetry.space_group_name_H-M   'P 1'
#
loop_
_entity.id
_entity.type
_entity.pdbx_description
1 polymer ?
#
loop_
_entity_poly.entity_id
_entity_poly.type
_entity_poly.pdbx_seq_one_letter_code
_entity_poly.pdbx_strand_id
1 'polypeptide(L)'
;MENGIVMDAEGGSPQGGNLSPLLANVYLNEFNKEFQKRGVPFVRYSDDFVLLATSERAAKRLLETSTNIFLTSPYILISMHIVSLPAMLPQQTHEAQ
;
A
#
# COMPACT_ATOMS: atom_id res chain seq x y z
N MET A 1 6.64 21.79 -27.60
CA MET A 1 5.29 21.84 -28.21
C MET A 1 5.43 21.25 -29.60
N GLU A 2 4.95 20.02 -29.80
CA GLU A 2 4.84 19.40 -31.13
C GLU A 2 3.64 18.45 -31.09
N ASN A 3 2.65 18.74 -31.95
CA ASN A 3 1.48 17.92 -32.29
C ASN A 3 0.42 17.64 -31.21
N GLY A 4 -0.19 18.70 -30.69
CA GLY A 4 -1.65 18.94 -30.60
C GLY A 4 -2.69 17.82 -30.42
N ILE A 5 -2.34 16.61 -29.98
CA ILE A 5 -3.29 15.55 -29.66
C ILE A 5 -3.57 15.63 -28.17
N VAL A 6 -4.64 16.33 -27.80
CA VAL A 6 -5.22 16.23 -26.46
C VAL A 6 -6.02 14.94 -26.44
N MET A 7 -5.43 13.87 -25.93
CA MET A 7 -6.19 12.66 -25.59
C MET A 7 -6.89 12.94 -24.27
N ASP A 8 -8.22 12.92 -24.27
CA ASP A 8 -8.98 12.88 -23.02
C ASP A 8 -8.58 11.62 -22.25
N ALA A 9 -7.89 11.83 -21.12
CA ALA A 9 -7.54 10.76 -20.21
C ALA A 9 -8.80 10.35 -19.45
N GLU A 10 -9.54 9.39 -19.98
CA GLU A 10 -10.60 8.67 -19.25
C GLU A 10 -9.98 7.85 -18.11
N GLY A 11 -9.56 8.52 -17.03
CA GLY A 11 -9.18 7.89 -15.76
C GLY A 11 -7.85 7.13 -15.78
N GLY A 12 -6.80 7.79 -15.31
CA GLY A 12 -5.51 7.16 -15.01
C GLY A 12 -4.33 8.06 -15.34
N SER A 13 -3.30 8.04 -14.50
CA SER A 13 -2.02 8.68 -14.85
C SER A 13 -1.39 7.91 -16.01
N PRO A 14 -0.84 8.58 -17.04
CA PRO A 14 -0.01 7.93 -18.03
C PRO A 14 1.09 7.11 -17.35
N GLN A 15 1.31 5.86 -17.79
CA GLN A 15 2.39 5.03 -17.27
C GLN A 15 3.73 5.75 -17.47
N GLY A 16 4.42 6.05 -16.37
CA GLY A 16 5.66 6.83 -16.37
C GLY A 16 5.50 8.31 -15.99
N GLY A 17 4.29 8.77 -15.65
CA GLY A 17 4.09 10.08 -15.04
C GLY A 17 4.67 10.12 -13.63
N ASN A 18 5.65 10.97 -13.40
CA ASN A 18 6.23 11.35 -12.09
C ASN A 18 5.22 11.89 -11.07
N LEU A 19 3.93 11.96 -11.42
CA LEU A 19 2.83 12.38 -10.58
C LEU A 19 2.28 11.24 -9.70
N SER A 20 2.32 9.98 -10.16
CA SER A 20 1.77 8.86 -9.39
C SER A 20 2.45 8.63 -8.03
N PRO A 21 3.79 8.73 -7.89
CA PRO A 21 4.43 8.57 -6.57
C PRO A 21 4.07 9.73 -5.63
N LEU A 22 3.83 10.91 -6.18
CA LEU A 22 3.52 12.12 -5.43
C LEU A 22 2.07 12.10 -4.91
N LEU A 23 1.13 11.66 -5.76
CA LEU A 23 -0.26 11.44 -5.38
C LEU A 23 -0.40 10.28 -4.39
N ALA A 24 0.33 9.18 -4.57
CA ALA A 24 0.36 8.07 -3.62
C ALA A 24 0.86 8.55 -2.24
N ASN A 25 1.92 9.37 -2.19
CA ASN A 25 2.44 9.88 -0.94
C ASN A 25 1.48 10.82 -0.19
N VAL A 26 0.79 11.74 -0.89
CA VAL A 26 -0.19 12.64 -0.27
C VAL A 26 -1.41 11.86 0.20
N TYR A 27 -1.92 10.96 -0.63
CA TYR A 27 -3.15 10.24 -0.38
C TYR A 27 -2.99 9.14 0.68
N LEU A 28 -1.90 8.37 0.62
CA LEU A 28 -1.61 7.32 1.61
C LEU A 28 -1.09 7.89 2.93
N ASN A 29 -0.90 9.20 3.05
CA ASN A 29 -0.47 9.82 4.31
C ASN A 29 -1.48 9.62 5.44
N GLU A 30 -2.78 9.83 5.18
CA GLU A 30 -3.82 9.63 6.20
C GLU A 30 -3.98 8.14 6.55
N PHE A 31 -3.81 7.26 5.57
CA PHE A 31 -3.71 5.82 5.81
C PHE A 31 -2.53 5.50 6.75
N ASN A 32 -1.33 6.00 6.45
CA ASN A 32 -0.14 5.76 7.27
C ASN A 32 -0.35 6.25 8.72
N LYS A 33 -0.93 7.45 8.90
CA LYS A 33 -1.21 8.01 10.23
C LYS A 33 -2.16 7.12 11.03
N GLU A 34 -3.21 6.60 10.41
CA GLU A 34 -4.19 5.76 11.09
C GLU A 34 -3.56 4.43 11.56
N PHE A 35 -2.73 3.80 10.72
CA PHE A 35 -2.05 2.55 11.10
C PHE A 35 -0.89 2.78 12.08
N GLN A 36 -0.17 3.90 11.99
CA GLN A 36 0.81 4.31 13.00
C GLN A 36 0.16 4.55 14.35
N LYS A 37 -0.97 5.27 14.41
CA LYS A 37 -1.72 5.53 15.65
C LYS A 37 -2.19 4.23 16.31
N ARG A 38 -2.51 3.22 15.52
CA ARG A 38 -2.92 1.89 15.99
C ARG A 38 -1.74 0.97 16.36
N GLY A 39 -0.50 1.41 16.15
CA GLY A 39 0.70 0.61 16.40
C GLY A 39 0.84 -0.60 15.47
N VAL A 40 0.26 -0.55 14.27
CA VAL A 40 0.35 -1.65 13.29
C VAL A 40 1.67 -1.52 12.55
N PRO A 41 2.55 -2.53 12.58
CA PRO A 41 3.78 -2.51 11.80
C PRO A 41 3.45 -2.64 10.31
N PHE A 42 4.08 -1.82 9.48
CA PHE A 42 3.91 -1.90 8.03
C PHE A 42 5.16 -1.46 7.28
N VAL A 43 5.24 -1.91 6.02
CA VAL A 43 6.24 -1.47 5.05
C VAL A 43 5.50 -0.91 3.85
N ARG A 44 5.95 0.23 3.31
CA ARG A 44 5.36 0.87 2.12
C ARG A 44 6.46 1.24 1.14
N TYR A 45 6.22 0.96 -0.14
CA TYR A 45 7.05 1.39 -1.26
C TYR A 45 6.15 2.00 -2.34
N SER A 46 6.22 3.33 -2.51
CA SER A 46 5.32 4.06 -3.42
C SER A 46 3.85 3.79 -3.11
N ASP A 47 3.14 3.16 -4.04
CA ASP A 47 1.74 2.76 -4.05
C ASP A 47 1.50 1.37 -3.48
N ASP A 48 2.56 0.56 -3.32
CA ASP A 48 2.49 -0.76 -2.70
C ASP A 48 2.76 -0.71 -1.19
N PHE A 49 2.00 -1.47 -0.40
CA PHE A 49 2.21 -1.60 1.04
C PHE A 49 1.89 -2.99 1.57
N VAL A 50 2.53 -3.32 2.70
CA VAL A 50 2.31 -4.56 3.45
C VAL A 50 2.04 -4.20 4.90
N LEU A 51 0.86 -4.55 5.40
CA LEU A 51 0.52 -4.49 6.82
C LEU A 51 0.88 -5.83 7.47
N LEU A 52 1.55 -5.80 8.62
CA LEU A 52 1.97 -6.99 9.36
C LEU A 52 0.98 -7.29 10.49
N ALA A 53 0.59 -8.56 10.59
CA ALA A 53 -0.31 -9.06 11.62
C ALA A 53 0.24 -10.35 12.23
N THR A 54 0.04 -10.52 13.54
CA THR A 54 0.50 -11.70 14.29
C THR A 54 -0.44 -12.90 14.18
N SER A 55 -1.62 -12.71 13.60
CA SER A 55 -2.61 -13.78 13.41
C SER A 55 -3.51 -13.48 12.21
N GLU A 56 -4.09 -14.53 11.64
CA GLU A 56 -5.07 -14.42 10.56
C GLU A 56 -6.29 -13.57 10.97
N ARG A 57 -6.74 -13.71 12.23
CA ARG A 57 -7.83 -12.89 12.78
C ARG A 57 -7.45 -11.40 12.80
N ALA A 58 -6.23 -11.06 13.19
CA ALA A 58 -5.76 -9.68 13.14
C ALA A 58 -5.66 -9.18 11.69
N ALA A 59 -5.17 -10.01 10.76
CA ALA A 59 -5.10 -9.66 9.35
C ALA A 59 -6.49 -9.37 8.75
N LYS A 60 -7.51 -10.18 9.06
CA LYS A 60 -8.91 -9.95 8.66
C LYS A 60 -9.44 -8.60 9.16
N ARG A 61 -9.19 -8.26 10.42
CA ARG A 61 -9.60 -6.95 10.99
C ARG A 61 -8.89 -5.77 10.33
N LEU A 62 -7.61 -5.92 9.98
CA LEU A 62 -6.86 -4.89 9.25
C LEU A 62 -7.41 -4.70 7.84
N LEU A 63 -7.76 -5.79 7.15
CA LEU A 63 -8.38 -5.75 5.82
C LEU A 63 -9.71 -4.99 5.88
N GLU A 64 -10.61 -5.36 6.79
CA GLU A 64 -11.90 -4.68 6.98
C GLU A 64 -11.74 -3.18 7.29
N THR A 65 -10.79 -2.84 8.18
CA THR A 65 -10.51 -1.44 8.53
C THR A 65 -9.99 -0.67 7.33
N SER A 66 -9.03 -1.24 6.60
CA SER A 66 -8.42 -0.60 5.43
C SER A 66 -9.47 -0.31 4.37
N THR A 67 -10.33 -1.29 4.06
CA THR A 67 -11.45 -1.11 3.13
C THR A 67 -12.35 0.03 3.56
N ASN A 68 -12.71 0.17 4.84
CA ASN A 68 -13.55 1.29 5.30
C ASN A 68 -12.88 2.66 5.14
N ILE A 69 -11.56 2.76 5.36
CA ILE A 69 -10.81 4.01 5.17
C ILE A 69 -10.77 4.41 3.68
N PHE A 70 -10.74 3.43 2.77
CA PHE A 70 -10.61 3.71 1.34
C PHE A 70 -11.93 3.83 0.60
N LEU A 71 -13.01 3.17 1.04
CA LEU A 71 -14.35 3.30 0.47
C LEU A 71 -14.88 4.74 0.54
N THR A 72 -14.36 5.59 1.43
CA THR A 72 -14.73 7.00 1.48
C THR A 72 -14.14 7.84 0.36
N SER A 73 -13.26 7.28 -0.48
CA SER A 73 -12.63 8.01 -1.58
C SER A 73 -13.06 7.47 -2.94
N PRO A 74 -13.58 8.34 -3.81
CA PRO A 74 -14.10 7.92 -5.11
C PRO A 74 -13.02 7.74 -6.19
N TYR A 75 -11.74 8.02 -5.91
CA TYR A 75 -10.71 8.16 -6.94
C TYR A 75 -9.66 7.04 -6.97
N ILE A 76 -9.61 6.15 -5.97
CA ILE A 76 -8.54 5.16 -5.86
C ILE A 76 -9.12 3.78 -5.55
N LEU A 77 -8.74 2.81 -6.36
CA LEU A 77 -9.03 1.40 -6.14
C LEU A 77 -7.81 0.72 -5.51
N ILE A 78 -8.01 0.05 -4.38
CA ILE A 78 -6.95 -0.69 -3.69
C ILE A 78 -7.37 -2.16 -3.60
N SER A 79 -6.50 -3.04 -4.07
CA SER A 79 -6.67 -4.49 -3.88
C SER A 79 -5.80 -4.96 -2.72
N MET A 80 -6.41 -5.63 -1.75
CA MET A 80 -5.70 -6.20 -0.60
C MET A 80 -6.04 -7.68 -0.45
N HIS A 81 -5.00 -8.48 -0.20
CA HIS A 81 -5.13 -9.91 0.05
C HIS A 81 -4.36 -10.30 1.32
N ILE A 82 -4.92 -11.24 2.08
CA ILE A 82 -4.20 -11.81 3.23
C ILE A 82 -3.24 -12.87 2.72
N VAL A 83 -1.96 -12.69 3.04
CA VAL A 83 -0.90 -13.63 2.70
C VAL A 83 -0.33 -14.20 4.00
N SER A 84 -0.38 -15.53 4.16
CA SER A 84 0.31 -16.22 5.24
C SER A 84 1.76 -16.44 4.84
N LEU A 85 2.69 -15.77 5.53
CA LEU A 85 4.11 -16.04 5.37
C LEU A 85 4.46 -17.34 6.10
N PRO A 86 5.24 -18.25 5.49
CA PRO A 86 5.79 -19.38 6.22
C PRO A 86 6.63 -18.86 7.38
N ALA A 87 6.62 -19.56 8.50
CA ALA A 87 7.49 -19.23 9.63
C ALA A 87 8.92 -19.09 9.11
N MET A 88 9.47 -17.88 9.21
CA MET A 88 10.85 -17.62 8.80
C MET A 88 11.72 -18.46 9.74
N LEU A 89 12.25 -19.57 9.25
CA LEU A 89 13.24 -20.35 9.99
C LEU A 89 14.36 -19.37 10.35
N PRO A 90 14.81 -19.33 11.61
CA PRO A 90 15.91 -18.46 11.98
C PRO A 90 17.07 -18.76 11.04
N GLN A 91 17.45 -17.77 10.24
CA GLN A 91 18.67 -17.88 9.43
C GLN A 91 19.77 -18.16 10.44
N GLN A 92 20.41 -19.33 10.31
CA GLN A 92 21.59 -19.62 11.09
C GLN A 92 22.57 -18.51 10.78
N THR A 93 22.76 -17.63 11.75
CA THR A 93 23.83 -16.64 11.73
C THR A 93 25.09 -17.47 11.73
N HIS A 94 25.68 -17.67 10.54
CA HIS A 94 27.04 -18.16 10.44
C HIS A 94 27.94 -17.06 11.01
N GLU A 95 28.06 -17.04 12.33
CA GLU A 95 29.18 -16.42 13.00
C GLU A 95 30.44 -17.18 12.62
N ALA A 96 31.38 -16.42 12.08
CA ALA A 96 32.83 -16.65 12.07
C ALA A 96 33.35 -17.98 11.53
N GLN A 97 34.02 -17.91 10.37
CA GLN A 97 35.48 -18.16 10.30
C GLN A 97 36.13 -17.16 9.35
#